data_AF-A0A9D6UZ31-F1
#
_entry.id   AF-A0A9D6UZ31-F1
#
_cell.length_a   1.000
_cell.length_b   1.000
_cell.length_c   1.000
_cell.angle_alpha   90.00
_cell.angle_beta   90.00
_cell.angle_gamma   90.00
#
_symmetry.space_group_name_H-M   'P 1'
#
loop_
_entity.id
_entity.type
_entity.pdbx_description
1 polymer ?
#
loop_
_entity_poly.entity_id
_entity_poly.type
_entity_poly.pdbx_seq_one_letter_code
_entity_poly.pdbx_strand_id
1 'polypeptide(L)'
;MIEVSGSGFGGKLFTKGDVILDRPKKGDIMLNLPFELQNDKRMRENCEPLPPKDLESYCIVNLWRLMITFDAGKIFETVQDMWSHAHRIPPNLPNFHIPDCDQIMMKADFLCSELSKAELAASLGEAKKLQQFWNTAGAPVQIQMGQQGIQECRKLSVFDVLQYQDITQKLMSIVVGELSSRTVMIMPFTKIGYYDGTKVTFSEKAREKFPLIQREMDQAGKCFAFRRHAACVFHLMRVMEHIVQCLADQFRVDLRRRDLREKTWGNLLNEMRNKVNGMKEGTVKQIEKKESFRHICALFDDVCRATRNPLLHAKIMNIESYDEEEARNAIDRVMWFINDLALLSRLTVIDFTNPDLFKKRIR
;
A
#
# COMPACT_ATOMS: atom_id res chain seq x y z
N MET A 1 -16.87 -50.07 -21.15
CA MET A 1 -15.87 -50.89 -20.42
C MET A 1 -14.60 -50.07 -20.36
N ILE A 2 -14.27 -49.35 -19.29
CA ILE A 2 -14.52 -49.52 -17.85
C ILE A 2 -15.41 -48.38 -17.35
N GLU A 3 -16.48 -48.73 -16.63
CA GLU A 3 -17.34 -47.81 -15.89
C GLU A 3 -16.71 -47.49 -14.55
N VAL A 4 -16.69 -46.20 -14.18
CA VAL A 4 -16.62 -45.78 -12.78
C VAL A 4 -17.78 -44.81 -12.56
N SER A 5 -18.85 -45.33 -11.98
CA SER A 5 -20.02 -44.60 -11.53
C SER A 5 -19.72 -43.87 -10.22
N GLY A 6 -19.87 -42.55 -10.19
CA GLY A 6 -19.73 -41.73 -8.99
C GLY A 6 -20.60 -40.48 -9.09
N SER A 7 -21.77 -40.57 -8.46
CA SER A 7 -22.82 -39.57 -8.23
C SER A 7 -22.41 -38.08 -8.19
N GLY A 8 -23.01 -37.32 -9.11
CA GLY A 8 -23.83 -36.13 -8.83
C GLY A 8 -23.25 -35.02 -7.95
N PHE A 9 -22.61 -34.03 -8.58
CA PHE A 9 -22.71 -32.63 -8.17
C PHE A 9 -22.86 -31.75 -9.42
N GLY A 10 -24.06 -31.20 -9.61
CA GLY A 10 -24.37 -30.31 -10.71
C GLY A 10 -23.74 -28.93 -10.49
N GLY A 11 -22.52 -28.74 -10.96
CA GLY A 11 -21.91 -27.42 -11.12
C GLY A 11 -22.24 -26.85 -12.50
N LYS A 12 -23.13 -25.85 -12.58
CA LYS A 12 -23.25 -25.02 -13.77
C LYS A 12 -21.98 -24.18 -13.91
N LEU A 13 -21.18 -24.46 -14.95
CA LEU A 13 -20.26 -23.49 -15.54
C LEU A 13 -21.08 -22.27 -15.97
N PHE A 14 -20.79 -21.10 -15.40
CA PHE A 14 -21.21 -19.83 -15.99
C PHE A 14 -20.07 -19.26 -16.81
N THR A 15 -20.36 -19.06 -18.09
CA THR A 15 -19.51 -18.45 -19.09
C THR A 15 -19.36 -16.94 -18.87
N LYS A 16 -18.18 -16.46 -19.25
CA LYS A 16 -17.74 -15.07 -19.42
C LYS A 16 -18.87 -14.14 -19.90
N GLY A 17 -19.26 -13.20 -19.04
CA GLY A 17 -20.14 -12.08 -19.34
C GLY A 17 -19.73 -10.91 -18.43
N ASP A 18 -19.64 -9.73 -19.02
CA ASP A 18 -19.09 -8.52 -18.39
C ASP A 18 -19.81 -8.17 -17.08
N VAL A 19 -19.08 -8.20 -15.96
CA VAL A 19 -19.54 -7.63 -14.71
C VAL A 19 -19.24 -6.14 -14.76
N ILE A 20 -20.23 -5.36 -15.20
CA ILE A 20 -20.30 -3.94 -14.88
C ILE A 20 -20.57 -3.88 -13.37
N LEU A 21 -19.53 -3.60 -12.59
CA LEU A 21 -19.70 -3.22 -11.18
C LEU A 21 -20.31 -1.82 -11.16
N ASP A 22 -21.62 -1.76 -10.98
CA ASP A 22 -22.29 -0.52 -10.62
C ASP A 22 -21.63 0.03 -9.34
N ARG A 23 -21.27 1.32 -9.37
CA ARG A 23 -20.76 2.01 -8.19
C ARG A 23 -21.84 1.92 -7.10
N PRO A 24 -21.50 1.54 -5.85
CA PRO A 24 -22.48 1.60 -4.78
C PRO A 24 -22.95 3.04 -4.62
N LYS A 25 -24.27 3.23 -4.65
CA LYS A 25 -24.87 4.53 -4.33
C LYS A 25 -24.55 4.82 -2.86
N LYS A 26 -24.33 6.10 -2.57
CA LYS A 26 -24.04 6.61 -1.23
C LYS A 26 -25.20 6.23 -0.30
N GLY A 27 -25.05 5.14 0.47
CA GLY A 27 -26.08 4.61 1.37
C GLY A 27 -26.03 3.10 1.63
N ASP A 28 -25.43 2.32 0.74
CA ASP A 28 -25.62 0.85 0.74
C ASP A 28 -24.47 0.06 1.41
N ILE A 29 -24.08 0.40 2.64
CA ILE A 29 -23.49 -0.57 3.60
C ILE A 29 -23.88 -0.10 5.01
N MET A 30 -25.08 -0.47 5.47
CA MET A 30 -25.40 -0.50 6.90
C MET A 30 -25.29 -1.94 7.38
N LEU A 31 -24.19 -2.25 8.08
CA LEU A 31 -24.15 -3.43 8.93
C LEU A 31 -25.19 -3.20 10.04
N ASN A 32 -26.20 -4.06 10.11
CA ASN A 32 -27.21 -4.06 11.16
C ASN A 32 -26.55 -4.35 12.52
N LEU A 33 -26.09 -3.30 13.19
CA LEU A 33 -25.79 -3.31 14.61
C LEU A 33 -27.08 -2.93 15.38
N PRO A 34 -27.28 -3.44 16.62
CA PRO A 34 -28.45 -3.10 17.43
C PRO A 34 -28.59 -1.59 17.63
N PHE A 35 -29.83 -1.09 17.54
CA PHE A 35 -30.21 0.33 17.56
C PHE A 35 -29.73 1.08 18.83
N GLU A 36 -29.43 0.36 19.91
CA GLU A 36 -29.00 0.92 21.20
C GLU A 36 -27.54 1.40 21.23
N LEU A 37 -26.72 1.05 20.22
CA LEU A 37 -25.29 1.43 20.16
C LEU A 37 -25.03 2.69 19.31
N GLN A 38 -26.02 3.24 18.60
CA GLN A 38 -25.81 4.35 17.68
C GLN A 38 -25.84 5.74 18.33
N ASN A 39 -26.25 5.86 19.61
CA ASN A 39 -26.51 7.16 20.26
C ASN A 39 -25.69 7.45 21.52
N ASP A 40 -24.68 6.65 21.89
CA ASP A 40 -23.88 6.96 23.09
C ASP A 40 -22.79 8.02 22.82
N LYS A 41 -23.09 9.27 23.19
CA LYS A 41 -22.17 10.41 23.12
C LYS A 41 -20.92 10.24 24.01
N ARG A 42 -20.91 9.32 24.98
CA ARG A 42 -19.79 9.18 25.93
C ARG A 42 -18.54 8.50 25.36
N MET A 43 -18.64 7.86 24.19
CA MET A 43 -17.49 7.20 23.54
C MET A 43 -16.62 8.16 22.69
N ARG A 44 -17.04 9.41 22.47
CA ARG A 44 -16.30 10.35 21.59
C ARG A 44 -15.35 11.31 22.31
N GLU A 45 -15.40 11.43 23.63
CA GLU A 45 -14.74 12.55 24.34
C GLU A 45 -13.55 12.15 25.23
N ASN A 46 -13.13 10.87 25.32
CA ASN A 46 -12.07 10.45 26.25
C ASN A 46 -10.90 9.66 25.62
N CYS A 47 -10.66 9.78 24.32
CA CYS A 47 -9.40 9.31 23.72
C CYS A 47 -8.53 10.52 23.39
N GLU A 48 -7.76 11.02 24.36
CA GLU A 48 -6.59 11.81 24.03
C GLU A 48 -5.66 10.95 23.15
N PRO A 49 -5.25 11.43 21.98
CA PRO A 49 -4.31 10.68 21.15
C PRO A 49 -2.96 10.68 21.86
N LEU A 50 -2.57 9.54 22.41
CA LEU A 50 -1.17 9.31 22.75
C LEU A 50 -0.34 9.50 21.47
N PRO A 51 0.63 10.42 21.43
CA PRO A 51 1.50 10.54 20.28
C PRO A 51 2.32 9.25 20.19
N PRO A 52 2.27 8.51 19.08
CA PRO A 52 3.11 7.34 18.92
C PRO A 52 4.55 7.81 18.72
N LYS A 53 5.37 7.70 19.78
CA LYS A 53 6.82 7.70 19.65
C LYS A 53 7.20 6.37 19.00
N ASP A 54 7.73 6.44 17.78
CA ASP A 54 8.31 5.37 16.96
C ASP A 54 7.40 4.65 15.93
N LEU A 55 6.26 5.22 15.53
CA LEU A 55 5.51 4.76 14.33
C LEU A 55 6.01 5.47 13.04
N GLU A 56 7.19 5.14 12.52
CA GLU A 56 7.69 5.80 11.30
C GLU A 56 8.14 4.89 10.14
N SER A 57 7.73 3.62 10.11
CA SER A 57 7.91 2.83 8.89
C SER A 57 6.69 1.99 8.55
N TYR A 58 5.98 2.37 7.50
CA TYR A 58 5.09 1.45 6.79
C TYR A 58 5.88 0.21 6.38
N CYS A 59 5.46 -0.97 6.83
CA CYS A 59 6.07 -2.23 6.43
C CYS A 59 5.26 -2.86 5.30
N ILE A 60 5.93 -3.31 4.25
CA ILE A 60 5.30 -4.09 3.18
C ILE A 60 5.54 -5.56 3.46
N VAL A 61 4.46 -6.26 3.78
CA VAL A 61 4.44 -7.68 4.05
C VAL A 61 3.62 -8.38 2.97
N ASN A 62 4.03 -9.58 2.57
CA ASN A 62 3.17 -10.41 1.73
C ASN A 62 1.94 -10.88 2.55
N LEU A 63 0.84 -11.17 1.85
CA LEU A 63 -0.42 -11.52 2.49
C LEU A 63 -0.30 -12.75 3.40
N TRP A 64 0.49 -13.76 2.99
CA TRP A 64 0.75 -14.94 3.81
C TRP A 64 1.37 -14.57 5.16
N ARG A 65 2.41 -13.73 5.15
CA ARG A 65 3.09 -13.24 6.35
C ARG A 65 2.13 -12.48 7.25
N LEU A 66 1.26 -11.65 6.68
CA LEU A 66 0.22 -10.94 7.43
C LEU A 66 -0.72 -11.95 8.13
N MET A 67 -1.23 -12.94 7.39
CA MET A 67 -2.15 -13.96 7.90
C MET A 67 -1.54 -14.85 9.00
N ILE A 68 -0.24 -15.16 8.94
CA ILE A 68 0.43 -15.97 9.98
C ILE A 68 0.92 -15.13 11.17
N THR A 69 0.98 -13.79 11.03
CA THR A 69 1.45 -12.91 12.12
C THR A 69 0.40 -12.84 13.23
N PHE A 70 -0.87 -12.79 12.86
CA PHE A 70 -1.99 -12.91 13.78
C PHE A 70 -3.23 -13.38 13.01
N ASP A 71 -4.05 -14.22 13.65
CA ASP A 71 -5.30 -14.69 13.07
C ASP A 71 -6.47 -13.81 13.55
N ALA A 72 -6.77 -12.76 12.79
CA ALA A 72 -7.88 -11.84 13.11
C ALA A 72 -9.23 -12.56 13.23
N GLY A 73 -9.45 -13.61 12.42
CA GLY A 73 -10.65 -14.43 12.49
C GLY A 73 -10.72 -15.18 13.82
N LYS A 74 -9.61 -15.84 14.20
CA LYS A 74 -9.54 -16.57 15.46
C LYS A 74 -9.62 -15.67 16.70
N ILE A 75 -9.03 -14.47 16.65
CA ILE A 75 -9.20 -13.45 17.70
C ILE A 75 -10.68 -13.13 17.84
N PHE A 76 -11.36 -12.77 16.75
CA PHE A 76 -12.77 -12.40 16.77
C PHE A 76 -13.66 -13.55 17.27
N GLU A 77 -13.49 -14.77 16.73
CA GLU A 77 -14.22 -15.96 17.18
C GLU A 77 -14.04 -16.21 18.67
N THR A 78 -12.81 -16.08 19.18
CA THR A 78 -12.52 -16.33 20.60
C THR A 78 -13.16 -15.27 21.50
N VAL A 79 -13.11 -13.99 21.10
CA VAL A 79 -13.79 -12.91 21.83
C VAL A 79 -15.30 -13.11 21.81
N GLN A 80 -15.88 -13.46 20.66
CA GLN A 80 -17.31 -13.71 20.50
C GLN A 80 -17.78 -14.90 21.34
N ASP A 81 -16.99 -15.97 21.39
CA ASP A 81 -17.28 -17.15 22.21
C ASP A 81 -17.24 -16.82 23.71
N MET A 82 -16.21 -16.10 24.17
CA MET A 82 -16.14 -15.65 25.58
C MET A 82 -17.28 -14.69 25.95
N TRP A 83 -17.62 -13.77 25.05
CA TRP A 83 -18.77 -12.89 25.22
C TRP A 83 -20.09 -13.68 25.32
N SER A 84 -20.30 -14.63 24.40
CA SER A 84 -21.49 -15.49 24.40
C SER A 84 -21.58 -16.33 25.68
N HIS A 85 -20.45 -16.84 26.15
CA HIS A 85 -20.35 -17.58 27.39
C HIS A 85 -20.74 -16.71 28.60
N ALA A 86 -20.18 -15.50 28.73
CA ALA A 86 -20.50 -14.57 29.81
C ALA A 86 -22.00 -14.22 29.87
N HIS A 87 -22.63 -14.02 28.71
CA HIS A 87 -24.03 -13.60 28.61
C HIS A 87 -25.04 -14.75 28.76
N ARG A 88 -24.59 -16.01 28.72
CA ARG A 88 -25.43 -17.17 29.08
C ARG A 88 -25.56 -17.36 30.59
N ILE A 89 -24.71 -16.74 31.38
CA ILE A 89 -24.73 -16.86 32.85
C ILE A 89 -25.80 -15.91 33.40
N PRO A 90 -26.84 -16.40 34.09
CA PRO A 90 -27.86 -15.54 34.68
C PRO A 90 -27.25 -14.72 35.84
N PRO A 91 -27.46 -13.39 35.88
CA PRO A 91 -26.87 -12.55 36.94
C PRO A 91 -27.47 -12.81 38.32
N ASN A 92 -28.65 -13.42 38.41
CA ASN A 92 -29.40 -13.55 39.67
C ASN A 92 -29.20 -14.89 40.40
N LEU A 93 -28.25 -15.73 39.96
CA LEU A 93 -27.97 -17.00 40.61
C LEU A 93 -26.83 -16.86 41.63
N PRO A 94 -27.13 -16.88 42.94
CA PRO A 94 -26.07 -16.90 43.94
C PRO A 94 -25.29 -18.22 43.84
N ASN A 95 -23.96 -18.14 43.91
CA ASN A 95 -23.06 -19.30 43.94
C ASN A 95 -23.07 -20.13 42.63
N PHE A 96 -23.06 -19.44 41.49
CA PHE A 96 -22.94 -20.11 40.19
C PHE A 96 -21.54 -20.74 40.04
N HIS A 97 -21.51 -22.01 39.66
CA HIS A 97 -20.27 -22.73 39.38
C HIS A 97 -20.05 -22.74 37.88
N ILE A 98 -18.92 -22.19 37.44
CA ILE A 98 -18.57 -22.18 36.02
C ILE A 98 -17.72 -23.42 35.73
N PRO A 99 -18.22 -24.36 34.90
CA PRO A 99 -17.39 -25.46 34.42
C PRO A 99 -16.29 -24.92 33.48
N ASP A 100 -15.23 -25.69 33.31
CA ASP A 100 -14.20 -25.44 32.29
C ASP A 100 -13.47 -24.09 32.42
N CYS A 101 -13.24 -23.63 33.65
CA CYS A 101 -12.51 -22.38 33.94
C CYS A 101 -11.12 -22.37 33.28
N ASP A 102 -10.45 -23.52 33.20
CA ASP A 102 -9.17 -23.67 32.50
C ASP A 102 -9.26 -23.31 31.02
N GLN A 103 -10.35 -23.71 30.34
CA GLN A 103 -10.54 -23.36 28.93
C GLN A 103 -10.74 -21.85 28.75
N ILE A 104 -11.40 -21.19 29.70
CA ILE A 104 -11.59 -19.74 29.65
C ILE A 104 -10.27 -19.01 29.88
N MET A 105 -9.46 -19.47 30.84
CA MET A 105 -8.12 -18.94 31.09
C MET A 105 -7.21 -19.12 29.88
N MET A 106 -7.20 -20.31 29.28
CA MET A 106 -6.45 -20.57 28.04
C MET A 106 -6.87 -19.63 26.89
N LYS A 107 -8.17 -19.33 26.76
CA LYS A 107 -8.66 -18.36 25.77
C LYS A 107 -8.20 -16.93 26.08
N ALA A 108 -8.21 -16.53 27.35
CA ALA A 108 -7.70 -15.21 27.77
C ALA A 108 -6.19 -15.06 27.48
N ASP A 109 -5.40 -16.10 27.75
CA ASP A 109 -3.96 -16.15 27.47
C ASP A 109 -3.70 -16.08 25.95
N PHE A 110 -4.45 -16.86 25.17
CA PHE A 110 -4.42 -16.82 23.71
C PHE A 110 -4.69 -15.40 23.19
N LEU A 111 -5.75 -14.74 23.68
CA LEU A 111 -6.09 -13.37 23.29
C LEU A 111 -4.96 -12.40 23.63
N CYS A 112 -4.38 -12.49 24.82
CA CYS A 112 -3.25 -11.63 25.19
C CYS A 112 -2.05 -11.81 24.25
N SER A 113 -1.72 -13.05 23.89
CA SER A 113 -0.65 -13.36 22.93
C SER A 113 -0.96 -12.79 21.55
N GLU A 114 -2.11 -13.09 20.96
CA GLU A 114 -2.45 -12.71 19.60
C GLU A 114 -2.68 -11.20 19.43
N LEU A 115 -3.33 -10.55 20.39
CA LEU A 115 -3.53 -9.09 20.37
C LEU A 115 -2.20 -8.34 20.51
N SER A 116 -1.23 -8.91 21.23
CA SER A 116 0.13 -8.38 21.29
C SER A 116 0.85 -8.51 19.95
N LYS A 117 0.76 -9.65 19.26
CA LYS A 117 1.35 -9.84 17.92
C LYS A 117 0.72 -8.93 16.87
N ALA A 118 -0.58 -8.68 17.00
CA ALA A 118 -1.33 -7.78 16.14
C ALA A 118 -1.08 -6.30 16.46
N GLU A 119 -0.36 -5.96 17.54
CA GLU A 119 -0.16 -4.58 18.01
C GLU A 119 -1.49 -3.84 18.31
N LEU A 120 -2.51 -4.57 18.79
CA LEU A 120 -3.82 -4.02 19.15
C LEU A 120 -3.82 -3.60 20.62
N ALA A 121 -3.18 -2.47 20.91
CA ALA A 121 -2.84 -2.06 22.27
C ALA A 121 -4.07 -1.87 23.17
N ALA A 122 -5.18 -1.31 22.66
CA ALA A 122 -6.36 -1.10 23.48
C ALA A 122 -7.06 -2.42 23.79
N SER A 123 -7.20 -3.29 22.79
CA SER A 123 -7.75 -4.64 22.94
C SER A 123 -6.90 -5.47 23.89
N LEU A 124 -5.57 -5.40 23.76
CA LEU A 124 -4.64 -6.09 24.66
C LEU A 124 -4.80 -5.62 26.11
N GLY A 125 -5.00 -4.31 26.33
CA GLY A 125 -5.28 -3.76 27.66
C GLY A 125 -6.53 -4.36 28.29
N GLU A 126 -7.61 -4.53 27.51
CA GLU A 126 -8.86 -5.12 27.99
C GLU A 126 -8.76 -6.64 28.16
N ALA A 127 -8.06 -7.35 27.26
CA ALA A 127 -7.81 -8.78 27.40
C ALA A 127 -6.97 -9.11 28.65
N LYS A 128 -6.01 -8.24 29.02
CA LYS A 128 -5.25 -8.38 30.27
C LYS A 128 -6.13 -8.21 31.51
N LYS A 129 -7.12 -7.32 31.48
CA LYS A 129 -8.11 -7.23 32.58
C LYS A 129 -8.93 -8.50 32.69
N LEU A 130 -9.32 -9.09 31.56
CA LEU A 130 -10.02 -10.37 31.52
C LEU A 130 -9.17 -11.50 32.11
N GLN A 131 -7.90 -11.59 31.72
CA GLN A 131 -6.94 -12.54 32.28
C GLN A 131 -6.77 -12.33 33.79
N GLN A 132 -6.58 -11.08 34.24
CA GLN A 132 -6.45 -10.74 35.66
C GLN A 132 -7.71 -11.11 36.44
N PHE A 133 -8.90 -10.82 35.90
CA PHE A 133 -10.18 -11.19 36.49
C PHE A 133 -10.21 -12.70 36.78
N TRP A 134 -9.92 -13.54 35.78
CA TRP A 134 -9.95 -15.00 35.95
C TRP A 134 -8.86 -15.53 36.89
N ASN A 135 -7.74 -14.82 37.04
CA ASN A 135 -6.74 -15.17 38.04
C ASN A 135 -7.24 -14.93 39.47
N THR A 136 -8.04 -13.88 39.69
CA THR A 136 -8.49 -13.46 41.04
C THR A 136 -9.91 -13.86 41.41
N ALA A 137 -10.78 -14.13 40.43
CA ALA A 137 -12.22 -14.30 40.65
C ALA A 137 -12.58 -15.69 41.17
N GLY A 138 -13.41 -15.73 42.22
CA GLY A 138 -13.95 -16.96 42.79
C GLY A 138 -12.94 -17.85 43.53
N ALA A 139 -13.45 -18.64 44.47
CA ALA A 139 -12.67 -19.70 45.09
C ALA A 139 -12.67 -20.94 44.17
N PRO A 140 -11.53 -21.64 44.01
CA PRO A 140 -11.52 -22.95 43.38
C PRO A 140 -12.37 -23.92 44.21
N VAL A 141 -13.28 -24.62 43.54
CA VAL A 141 -14.16 -25.63 44.13
C VAL A 141 -14.07 -26.87 43.27
N GLN A 142 -13.84 -28.01 43.91
CA GLN A 142 -13.91 -29.31 43.25
C GLN A 142 -15.34 -29.85 43.39
N ILE A 143 -16.00 -30.10 42.26
CA ILE A 143 -17.34 -30.68 42.24
C ILE A 143 -17.24 -32.11 41.74
N GLN A 144 -17.76 -33.05 42.52
CA GLN A 144 -17.83 -34.45 42.11
C GLN A 144 -19.02 -34.64 41.16
N MET A 145 -18.73 -34.82 39.87
CA MET A 145 -19.72 -34.98 38.81
C MET A 145 -20.05 -36.47 38.59
N GLY A 146 -20.57 -37.14 39.62
CA GLY A 146 -20.96 -38.55 39.53
C GLY A 146 -19.82 -39.46 39.05
N GLN A 147 -20.05 -40.24 37.98
CA GLN A 147 -19.04 -41.14 37.38
C GLN A 147 -18.02 -40.43 36.47
N GLN A 148 -18.20 -39.14 36.15
CA GLN A 148 -17.33 -38.41 35.20
C GLN A 148 -16.07 -37.82 35.84
N GLY A 149 -15.87 -38.03 37.15
CA GLY A 149 -14.70 -37.56 37.88
C GLY A 149 -14.91 -36.23 38.61
N ILE A 150 -13.82 -35.63 39.06
CA ILE A 150 -13.80 -34.33 39.73
C ILE A 150 -13.58 -33.26 38.66
N GLN A 151 -14.49 -32.28 38.57
CA GLN A 151 -14.31 -31.11 37.72
C GLN A 151 -13.90 -29.92 38.60
N GLU A 152 -12.88 -29.19 38.17
CA GLU A 152 -12.52 -27.91 38.78
C GLU A 152 -13.49 -26.83 38.29
N CYS A 153 -14.14 -26.18 39.25
CA CYS A 153 -15.04 -25.06 39.00
C CYS A 153 -14.59 -23.86 39.82
N ARG A 154 -14.95 -22.65 39.37
CA ARG A 154 -14.87 -21.46 40.20
C ARG A 154 -16.26 -21.05 40.62
N LYS A 155 -16.40 -20.75 41.92
CA LYS A 155 -17.63 -20.21 42.49
C LYS A 155 -17.62 -18.69 42.33
N LEU A 156 -18.47 -18.16 41.45
CA LEU A 156 -18.57 -16.72 41.21
C LEU A 156 -19.70 -16.09 42.03
N SER A 157 -19.44 -14.87 42.52
CA SER A 157 -20.49 -13.99 43.06
C SER A 157 -21.27 -13.31 41.93
N VAL A 158 -22.42 -12.72 42.27
CA VAL A 158 -23.20 -11.90 41.34
C VAL A 158 -22.35 -10.77 40.75
N PHE A 159 -21.48 -10.16 41.58
CA PHE A 159 -20.59 -9.09 41.15
C PHE A 159 -19.56 -9.58 40.12
N ASP A 160 -18.98 -10.77 40.34
CA ASP A 160 -18.01 -11.36 39.40
C ASP A 160 -18.65 -11.63 38.03
N VAL A 161 -19.89 -12.12 38.00
CA VAL A 161 -20.62 -12.37 36.75
C VAL A 161 -20.86 -11.07 35.99
N LEU A 162 -21.31 -10.01 36.66
CA LEU A 162 -21.52 -8.70 36.04
C LEU A 162 -20.22 -8.10 35.52
N GLN A 163 -19.12 -8.23 36.29
CA GLN A 163 -17.81 -7.76 35.87
C GLN A 163 -17.30 -8.53 34.63
N TYR A 164 -17.49 -9.85 34.58
CA TYR A 164 -17.12 -10.67 33.42
C TYR A 164 -17.92 -10.27 32.16
N GLN A 165 -19.23 -10.03 32.31
CA GLN A 165 -20.08 -9.54 31.21
C GLN A 165 -19.60 -8.17 30.69
N ASP A 166 -19.32 -7.22 31.59
CA ASP A 166 -18.82 -5.89 31.22
C ASP A 166 -17.47 -5.96 30.48
N ILE A 167 -16.50 -6.69 31.03
CA ILE A 167 -15.16 -6.84 30.42
C ILE A 167 -15.27 -7.47 29.03
N THR A 168 -16.05 -8.54 28.87
CA THR A 168 -16.19 -9.21 27.56
C THR A 168 -16.95 -8.37 26.53
N GLN A 169 -18.00 -7.65 26.95
CA GLN A 169 -18.72 -6.70 26.09
C GLN A 169 -17.80 -5.57 25.61
N LYS A 170 -17.00 -5.02 26.53
CA LYS A 170 -16.04 -3.96 26.22
C LYS A 170 -14.92 -4.46 25.31
N LEU A 171 -14.36 -5.63 25.60
CA LEU A 171 -13.33 -6.26 24.76
C LEU A 171 -13.85 -6.47 23.33
N MET A 172 -15.06 -7.00 23.17
CA MET A 172 -15.70 -7.16 21.87
C MET A 172 -15.81 -5.84 21.10
N SER A 173 -16.31 -4.78 21.76
CA SER A 173 -16.43 -3.46 21.13
C SER A 173 -15.08 -2.87 20.73
N ILE A 174 -14.04 -3.03 21.56
CA ILE A 174 -12.71 -2.47 21.30
C ILE A 174 -12.03 -3.23 20.16
N VAL A 175 -12.09 -4.56 20.15
CA VAL A 175 -11.50 -5.40 19.10
C VAL A 175 -12.11 -5.07 17.74
N VAL A 176 -13.44 -4.95 17.66
CA VAL A 176 -14.13 -4.54 16.44
C VAL A 176 -13.70 -3.13 16.02
N GLY A 177 -13.60 -2.20 16.98
CA GLY A 177 -13.17 -0.83 16.72
C GLY A 177 -11.75 -0.74 16.16
N GLU A 178 -10.77 -1.33 16.84
CA GLU A 178 -9.37 -1.30 16.42
C GLU A 178 -9.16 -2.04 15.09
N LEU A 179 -9.74 -3.22 14.90
CA LEU A 179 -9.63 -3.96 13.64
C LEU A 179 -10.25 -3.18 12.47
N SER A 180 -11.42 -2.57 12.68
CA SER A 180 -12.08 -1.77 11.65
C SER A 180 -11.34 -0.46 11.32
N SER A 181 -10.52 0.05 12.24
CA SER A 181 -9.69 1.23 12.00
C SER A 181 -8.45 0.96 11.13
N ARG A 182 -8.05 -0.31 10.98
CA ARG A 182 -6.88 -0.69 10.19
C ARG A 182 -7.24 -0.80 8.72
N THR A 183 -6.47 -0.10 7.88
CA THR A 183 -6.60 -0.18 6.42
C THR A 183 -5.46 -1.01 5.84
N VAL A 184 -5.80 -2.01 5.03
CA VAL A 184 -4.82 -2.81 4.28
C VAL A 184 -4.89 -2.40 2.81
N MET A 185 -3.74 -2.14 2.19
CA MET A 185 -3.65 -1.93 0.75
C MET A 185 -3.18 -3.22 0.08
N ILE A 186 -3.99 -3.77 -0.81
CA ILE A 186 -3.65 -4.98 -1.58
C ILE A 186 -3.22 -4.57 -2.98
N MET A 187 -2.01 -4.97 -3.36
CA MET A 187 -1.48 -4.76 -4.70
C MET A 187 -1.78 -5.97 -5.60
N PRO A 188 -2.32 -5.79 -6.81
CA PRO A 188 -2.45 -6.88 -7.77
C PRO A 188 -1.07 -7.47 -8.13
N PHE A 189 -0.98 -8.79 -8.24
CA PHE A 189 0.26 -9.47 -8.63
C PHE A 189 0.82 -8.96 -9.97
N THR A 190 -0.05 -8.56 -10.91
CA THR A 190 0.35 -7.97 -12.21
C THR A 190 1.15 -6.67 -12.08
N LYS A 191 1.07 -5.99 -10.91
CA LYS A 191 1.74 -4.73 -10.61
C LYS A 191 3.02 -4.88 -9.79
N ILE A 192 3.33 -6.07 -9.26
CA ILE A 192 4.50 -6.28 -8.38
C ILE A 192 5.80 -5.85 -9.06
N GLY A 193 5.92 -6.13 -10.36
CA GLY A 193 7.11 -5.78 -11.12
C GLY A 193 7.35 -4.28 -11.26
N TYR A 194 6.31 -3.45 -11.15
CA TYR A 194 6.46 -2.00 -11.11
C TYR A 194 6.94 -1.51 -9.74
N TYR A 195 6.59 -2.23 -8.67
CA TYR A 195 6.97 -1.89 -7.29
C TYR A 195 8.40 -2.32 -6.94
N ASP A 196 8.82 -3.52 -7.35
CA ASP A 196 10.16 -4.06 -7.10
C ASP A 196 11.22 -3.60 -8.13
N GLY A 197 10.78 -2.85 -9.14
CA GLY A 197 11.63 -2.31 -10.21
C GLY A 197 11.90 -3.26 -11.37
N THR A 198 11.43 -4.50 -11.37
CA THR A 198 11.71 -5.47 -12.45
C THR A 198 11.08 -5.08 -13.79
N LYS A 199 9.94 -4.37 -13.80
CA LYS A 199 9.27 -3.84 -15.00
C LYS A 199 9.69 -2.42 -15.37
N VAL A 200 10.15 -1.64 -14.39
CA VAL A 200 10.50 -0.22 -14.56
C VAL A 200 11.99 -0.06 -14.28
N THR A 201 12.80 -0.68 -15.14
CA THR A 201 14.25 -0.66 -15.03
C THR A 201 14.89 -0.24 -16.34
N PHE A 202 15.97 0.50 -16.24
CA PHE A 202 16.81 0.79 -17.38
C PHE A 202 17.70 -0.41 -17.73
N SER A 203 18.15 -0.45 -18.98
CA SER A 203 19.24 -1.34 -19.41
C SER A 203 20.48 -1.10 -18.54
N GLU A 204 21.33 -2.11 -18.41
CA GLU A 204 22.59 -2.02 -17.65
C GLU A 204 23.43 -0.81 -18.05
N LYS A 205 23.62 -0.59 -19.36
CA LYS A 205 24.33 0.56 -19.90
C LYS A 205 23.71 1.90 -19.51
N ALA A 206 22.38 2.00 -19.47
CA ALA A 206 21.70 3.21 -19.05
C ALA A 206 21.82 3.44 -17.53
N ARG A 207 21.78 2.38 -16.72
CA ARG A 207 22.02 2.45 -15.27
C ARG A 207 23.42 2.98 -14.95
N GLU A 208 24.42 2.48 -15.65
CA GLU A 208 25.82 2.94 -15.52
C GLU A 208 25.99 4.41 -15.92
N LYS A 209 25.36 4.82 -17.03
CA LYS A 209 25.51 6.19 -17.55
C LYS A 209 24.71 7.23 -16.79
N PHE A 210 23.57 6.84 -16.22
CA PHE A 210 22.62 7.76 -15.59
C PHE A 210 22.24 7.32 -14.17
N PRO A 211 23.21 7.22 -13.23
CA PRO A 211 22.93 6.75 -11.87
C PRO A 211 21.97 7.68 -11.11
N LEU A 212 22.00 8.99 -11.39
CA LEU A 212 21.22 10.00 -10.67
C LEU A 212 19.71 9.90 -10.91
N ILE A 213 19.27 9.37 -12.06
CA ILE A 213 17.83 9.26 -12.40
C ILE A 213 17.22 7.94 -11.95
N GLN A 214 18.02 6.97 -11.48
CA GLN A 214 17.52 5.65 -11.07
C GLN A 214 16.51 5.76 -9.94
N ARG A 215 16.76 6.65 -8.97
CA ARG A 215 15.84 6.88 -7.85
C ARG A 215 14.48 7.38 -8.34
N GLU A 216 14.45 8.38 -9.22
CA GLU A 216 13.20 8.92 -9.76
C GLU A 216 12.45 7.86 -10.57
N MET A 217 13.17 7.00 -11.28
CA MET A 217 12.57 5.91 -12.05
C MET A 217 11.93 4.84 -11.14
N ASP A 218 12.60 4.45 -10.07
CA ASP A 218 12.06 3.56 -9.04
C ASP A 218 10.80 4.14 -8.38
N GLN A 219 10.81 5.44 -8.08
CA GLN A 219 9.62 6.13 -7.55
C GLN A 219 8.47 6.17 -8.56
N ALA A 220 8.75 6.39 -9.86
CA ALA A 220 7.74 6.32 -10.90
C ALA A 220 7.05 4.93 -10.94
N GLY A 221 7.85 3.86 -10.90
CA GLY A 221 7.34 2.49 -10.85
C GLY A 221 6.44 2.23 -9.63
N LYS A 222 6.89 2.66 -8.44
CA LYS A 222 6.09 2.54 -7.19
C LYS A 222 4.79 3.32 -7.27
N CYS A 223 4.82 4.56 -7.73
CA CYS A 223 3.61 5.37 -7.93
C CYS A 223 2.64 4.68 -8.91
N PHE A 224 3.14 4.10 -10.00
CA PHE A 224 2.32 3.35 -10.95
C PHE A 224 1.69 2.10 -10.30
N ALA A 225 2.46 1.34 -9.53
CA ALA A 225 1.99 0.15 -8.83
C ALA A 225 0.85 0.45 -7.84
N PHE A 226 0.88 1.63 -7.21
CA PHE A 226 -0.14 2.10 -6.28
C PHE A 226 -1.23 2.98 -6.93
N ARG A 227 -1.39 2.94 -8.26
CA ARG A 227 -2.41 3.71 -9.01
C ARG A 227 -2.34 5.23 -8.76
N ARG A 228 -1.13 5.76 -8.56
CA ARG A 228 -0.84 7.20 -8.46
C ARG A 228 -0.26 7.70 -9.78
N HIS A 229 -1.02 7.57 -10.85
CA HIS A 229 -0.59 7.80 -12.24
C HIS A 229 -0.01 9.21 -12.47
N ALA A 230 -0.63 10.26 -11.92
CA ALA A 230 -0.10 11.62 -12.01
C ALA A 230 1.27 11.78 -11.32
N ALA A 231 1.45 11.16 -10.14
CA ALA A 231 2.73 11.16 -9.44
C ALA A 231 3.80 10.35 -10.19
N CYS A 232 3.40 9.24 -10.82
CA CYS A 232 4.27 8.47 -11.71
C CYS A 232 4.81 9.36 -12.84
N VAL A 233 3.93 10.05 -13.57
CA VAL A 233 4.35 10.95 -14.66
C VAL A 233 5.21 12.11 -14.13
N PHE A 234 4.91 12.64 -12.95
CA PHE A 234 5.78 13.65 -12.32
C PHE A 234 7.21 13.15 -12.09
N HIS A 235 7.39 11.95 -11.55
CA HIS A 235 8.72 11.35 -11.38
C HIS A 235 9.42 11.11 -12.72
N LEU A 236 8.69 10.66 -13.75
CA LEU A 236 9.22 10.57 -15.11
C LEU A 236 9.65 11.93 -15.67
N MET A 237 8.93 13.00 -15.33
CA MET A 237 9.33 14.34 -15.75
C MET A 237 10.64 14.77 -15.10
N ARG A 238 10.89 14.38 -13.85
CA ARG A 238 12.18 14.63 -13.17
C ARG A 238 13.32 13.84 -13.80
N VAL A 239 13.08 12.58 -14.18
CA VAL A 239 14.03 11.79 -15.00
C VAL A 239 14.40 12.56 -16.27
N MET A 240 13.40 13.05 -16.99
CA MET A 240 13.60 13.77 -18.24
C MET A 240 14.28 15.13 -18.06
N GLU A 241 13.98 15.87 -17.00
CA GLU A 241 14.62 17.15 -16.71
C GLU A 241 16.15 17.00 -16.64
N HIS A 242 16.64 15.98 -15.92
CA HIS A 242 18.07 15.67 -15.86
C HIS A 242 18.64 15.42 -17.25
N ILE A 243 17.95 14.62 -18.07
CA ILE A 243 18.46 14.19 -19.37
C ILE A 243 18.44 15.33 -20.40
N VAL A 244 17.41 16.18 -20.37
CA VAL A 244 17.31 17.36 -21.24
C VAL A 244 18.43 18.37 -20.95
N GLN A 245 18.77 18.57 -19.67
CA GLN A 245 19.92 19.39 -19.29
C GLN A 245 21.23 18.85 -19.88
N CYS A 246 21.42 17.52 -19.83
CA CYS A 246 22.60 16.85 -20.40
C CYS A 246 22.68 17.05 -21.93
N LEU A 247 21.56 16.87 -22.62
CA LEU A 247 21.48 17.04 -24.06
C LEU A 247 21.75 18.49 -24.46
N ALA A 248 21.17 19.46 -23.76
CA ALA A 248 21.38 20.86 -24.06
C ALA A 248 22.86 21.27 -23.97
N ASP A 249 23.58 20.76 -22.96
CA ASP A 249 25.03 20.95 -22.84
C ASP A 249 25.79 20.37 -24.03
N GLN A 250 25.43 19.16 -24.44
CA GLN A 250 26.04 18.48 -25.58
C GLN A 250 25.77 19.20 -26.91
N PHE A 251 24.56 19.74 -27.09
CA PHE A 251 24.18 20.55 -28.25
C PHE A 251 24.72 21.99 -28.19
N ARG A 252 25.37 22.36 -27.08
CA ARG A 252 25.81 23.74 -26.80
C ARG A 252 24.66 24.73 -26.99
N VAL A 253 23.49 24.34 -26.52
CA VAL A 253 22.33 25.21 -26.37
C VAL A 253 22.57 26.07 -25.13
N ASP A 254 22.36 27.39 -25.24
CA ASP A 254 22.63 28.27 -24.11
C ASP A 254 21.58 28.03 -23.01
N LEU A 255 22.07 27.52 -21.89
CA LEU A 255 21.31 27.19 -20.68
C LEU A 255 21.65 28.16 -19.56
N ARG A 256 21.66 29.47 -19.82
CA ARG A 256 21.80 30.44 -18.72
C ARG A 256 20.70 30.18 -17.70
N ARG A 257 21.04 30.35 -16.43
CA ARG A 257 20.20 29.94 -15.30
C ARG A 257 18.79 30.54 -15.30
N ARG A 258 18.64 31.76 -15.83
CA ARG A 258 17.34 32.43 -16.02
C ARG A 258 16.53 31.72 -17.11
N ASP A 259 17.18 31.32 -18.20
CA ASP A 259 16.54 30.72 -19.37
C ASP A 259 16.05 29.29 -19.13
N LEU A 260 16.72 28.49 -18.28
CA LEU A 260 16.27 27.12 -17.97
C LEU A 260 14.93 27.07 -17.22
N ARG A 261 14.63 28.09 -16.39
CA ARG A 261 13.35 28.18 -15.67
C ARG A 261 12.21 28.68 -16.55
N GLU A 262 12.55 29.37 -17.64
CA GLU A 262 11.59 30.05 -18.52
C GLU A 262 11.38 29.27 -19.84
N LYS A 263 12.37 28.50 -20.29
CA LYS A 263 12.29 27.70 -21.52
C LYS A 263 11.52 26.41 -21.27
N THR A 264 10.43 26.25 -22.01
CA THR A 264 9.72 24.97 -22.06
C THR A 264 10.55 23.92 -22.80
N TRP A 265 10.31 22.62 -22.52
CA TRP A 265 10.96 21.54 -23.27
C TRP A 265 10.78 21.62 -24.78
N GLY A 266 9.63 22.12 -25.24
CA GLY A 266 9.40 22.38 -26.67
C GLY A 266 10.36 23.42 -27.26
N ASN A 267 10.68 24.48 -26.50
CA ASN A 267 11.65 25.49 -26.93
C ASN A 267 13.06 24.90 -27.02
N LEU A 268 13.46 24.12 -26.00
CA LEU A 268 14.76 23.43 -25.98
C LEU A 268 14.89 22.45 -27.14
N LEU A 269 13.84 21.64 -27.39
CA LEU A 269 13.81 20.72 -28.51
C LEU A 269 13.94 21.44 -29.87
N ASN A 270 13.26 22.58 -30.05
CA ASN A 270 13.38 23.38 -31.26
C ASN A 270 14.80 23.94 -31.44
N GLU A 271 15.43 24.44 -30.36
CA GLU A 271 16.82 24.90 -30.40
C GLU A 271 17.79 23.76 -30.75
N MET A 272 17.61 22.56 -30.18
CA MET A 272 18.39 21.37 -30.54
C MET A 272 18.20 20.99 -32.01
N ARG A 273 16.96 20.95 -32.52
CA ARG A 273 16.67 20.67 -33.93
C ARG A 273 17.35 21.68 -34.86
N ASN A 274 17.33 22.96 -34.52
CA ASN A 274 17.99 24.00 -35.30
C ASN A 274 19.52 23.79 -35.34
N LYS A 275 20.13 23.43 -34.20
CA LYS A 275 21.56 23.07 -34.15
C LYS A 275 21.87 21.86 -35.03
N VAL A 276 21.04 20.82 -34.98
CA VAL A 276 21.19 19.61 -35.81
C VAL A 276 21.09 19.95 -37.29
N ASN A 277 20.08 20.72 -37.69
CA ASN A 277 19.87 21.11 -39.08
C ASN A 277 21.05 21.92 -39.65
N GLY A 278 21.68 22.76 -38.83
CA GLY A 278 22.88 23.53 -39.19
C GLY A 278 24.20 22.74 -39.19
N MET A 279 24.20 21.45 -38.85
CA MET A 279 25.42 20.63 -38.90
C MET A 279 25.86 20.37 -40.35
N LYS A 280 27.17 20.44 -40.59
CA LYS A 280 27.81 20.06 -41.86
C LYS A 280 27.61 18.57 -42.16
N GLU A 281 27.55 18.21 -43.43
CA GLU A 281 27.34 16.83 -43.92
C GLU A 281 28.43 16.40 -44.93
N GLY A 282 29.63 17.01 -44.86
CA GLY A 282 30.68 16.80 -45.87
C GLY A 282 31.44 15.47 -45.77
N THR A 283 31.19 14.67 -44.73
CA THR A 283 31.87 13.37 -44.52
C THR A 283 30.88 12.35 -43.95
N VAL A 284 31.14 11.05 -44.16
CA VAL A 284 30.31 9.95 -43.60
C VAL A 284 30.12 10.10 -42.09
N LYS A 285 31.20 10.39 -41.34
CA LYS A 285 31.14 10.61 -39.88
C LYS A 285 30.25 11.79 -39.48
N GLN A 286 30.20 12.84 -40.30
CA GLN A 286 29.34 14.00 -40.05
C GLN A 286 27.87 13.67 -40.31
N ILE A 287 27.58 12.92 -41.37
CA ILE A 287 26.24 12.42 -41.70
C ILE A 287 25.73 11.51 -40.57
N GLU A 288 26.51 10.50 -40.17
CA GLU A 288 26.15 9.58 -39.08
C GLU A 288 25.86 10.31 -37.76
N LYS A 289 26.68 11.32 -37.42
CA LYS A 289 26.48 12.13 -36.21
C LYS A 289 25.19 12.94 -36.29
N LYS A 290 24.91 13.54 -37.45
CA LYS A 290 23.68 14.34 -37.65
C LYS A 290 22.44 13.46 -37.56
N GLU A 291 22.44 12.29 -38.18
CA GLU A 291 21.35 11.31 -38.08
C GLU A 291 21.14 10.83 -36.64
N SER A 292 22.21 10.53 -35.92
CA SER A 292 22.13 10.16 -34.49
C SER A 292 21.43 11.26 -33.66
N PHE A 293 21.73 12.53 -33.93
CA PHE A 293 21.10 13.64 -33.23
C PHE A 293 19.66 13.93 -33.69
N ARG A 294 19.34 13.71 -34.97
CA ARG A 294 17.95 13.76 -35.47
C ARG A 294 17.09 12.73 -34.75
N HIS A 295 17.62 11.51 -34.62
CA HIS A 295 16.97 10.42 -33.90
C HIS A 295 16.73 10.75 -32.42
N ILE A 296 17.73 11.28 -31.70
CA ILE A 296 17.56 11.76 -30.31
C ILE A 296 16.46 12.83 -30.21
N CYS A 297 16.43 13.80 -31.12
CA CYS A 297 15.39 14.83 -31.15
C CYS A 297 13.99 14.27 -31.44
N ALA A 298 13.89 13.20 -32.25
CA ALA A 298 12.61 12.53 -32.51
C ALA A 298 12.09 11.82 -31.25
N LEU A 299 12.95 11.04 -30.57
CA LEU A 299 12.58 10.38 -29.32
C LEU A 299 12.23 11.37 -28.20
N PHE A 300 12.92 12.51 -28.13
CA PHE A 300 12.58 13.54 -27.15
C PHE A 300 11.21 14.18 -27.44
N ASP A 301 10.83 14.34 -28.70
CA ASP A 301 9.48 14.79 -29.09
C ASP A 301 8.40 13.80 -28.62
N ASP A 302 8.64 12.50 -28.82
CA ASP A 302 7.75 11.42 -28.39
C ASP A 302 7.50 11.46 -26.88
N VAL A 303 8.56 11.63 -26.09
CA VAL A 303 8.42 11.79 -24.63
C VAL A 303 7.64 13.06 -24.30
N CYS A 304 7.97 14.19 -24.93
CA CYS A 304 7.24 15.44 -24.71
C CYS A 304 5.73 15.28 -24.96
N ARG A 305 5.33 14.53 -25.98
CA ARG A 305 3.91 14.26 -26.28
C ARG A 305 3.28 13.35 -25.24
N ALA A 306 3.99 12.32 -24.77
CA ALA A 306 3.48 11.39 -23.77
C ALA A 306 3.35 12.02 -22.37
N THR A 307 4.23 12.96 -22.01
CA THR A 307 4.25 13.58 -20.68
C THR A 307 3.61 14.97 -20.63
N ARG A 308 3.28 15.59 -21.78
CA ARG A 308 2.47 16.80 -21.80
C ARG A 308 1.00 16.43 -21.93
N ASN A 309 0.29 16.45 -20.81
CA ASN A 309 -1.15 16.66 -20.87
C ASN A 309 -1.40 18.18 -20.93
N PRO A 310 -1.92 18.73 -22.05
CA PRO A 310 -2.24 20.15 -22.17
C PRO A 310 -3.21 20.63 -21.09
N LEU A 311 -4.02 19.71 -20.55
CA LEU A 311 -4.97 19.99 -19.51
C LEU A 311 -4.27 20.44 -18.22
N LEU A 312 -3.20 19.77 -17.77
CA LEU A 312 -2.54 20.06 -16.48
C LEU A 312 -1.77 21.40 -16.45
N HIS A 313 -1.56 22.07 -17.57
CA HIS A 313 -0.67 23.24 -17.66
C HIS A 313 -1.31 24.62 -17.47
N ALA A 314 -2.64 24.76 -17.42
CA ALA A 314 -3.36 25.88 -16.77
C ALA A 314 -4.85 25.87 -17.15
N LYS A 315 -5.68 26.25 -16.18
CA LYS A 315 -7.06 26.79 -16.28
C LYS A 315 -8.29 25.87 -16.23
N ILE A 316 -8.19 24.55 -16.29
CA ILE A 316 -9.38 23.71 -16.16
C ILE A 316 -9.36 23.05 -14.78
N MET A 317 -10.09 23.57 -13.80
CA MET A 317 -10.23 22.92 -12.48
C MET A 317 -11.18 21.71 -12.51
N ASN A 318 -11.09 20.87 -13.54
CA ASN A 318 -11.90 19.65 -13.75
C ASN A 318 -11.10 18.57 -14.52
N ILE A 319 -9.77 18.56 -14.41
CA ILE A 319 -8.93 17.73 -15.28
C ILE A 319 -8.83 16.32 -14.73
N GLU A 320 -9.30 15.39 -15.55
CA GLU A 320 -9.08 13.96 -15.41
C GLU A 320 -7.58 13.71 -15.21
N SER A 321 -7.23 13.14 -14.05
CA SER A 321 -5.89 12.66 -13.76
C SER A 321 -5.44 11.67 -14.83
N TYR A 322 -4.13 11.59 -15.11
CA TYR A 322 -3.56 10.53 -15.94
C TYR A 322 -4.20 9.18 -15.61
N ASP A 323 -4.67 8.47 -16.63
CA ASP A 323 -5.15 7.10 -16.45
C ASP A 323 -3.97 6.11 -16.42
N GLU A 324 -4.30 4.83 -16.24
CA GLU A 324 -3.30 3.76 -16.18
C GLU A 324 -2.56 3.56 -17.51
N GLU A 325 -3.26 3.69 -18.64
CA GLU A 325 -2.68 3.47 -19.96
C GLU A 325 -1.76 4.64 -20.35
N GLU A 326 -2.17 5.86 -20.10
CA GLU A 326 -1.36 7.06 -20.34
C GLU A 326 -0.08 7.05 -19.51
N ALA A 327 -0.19 6.73 -18.21
CA ALA A 327 1.00 6.63 -17.36
C ALA A 327 1.93 5.50 -17.79
N ARG A 328 1.38 4.36 -18.24
CA ARG A 328 2.18 3.25 -18.78
C ARG A 328 2.91 3.66 -20.06
N ASN A 329 2.20 4.31 -20.99
CA ASN A 329 2.80 4.83 -22.21
C ASN A 329 3.92 5.85 -21.89
N ALA A 330 3.73 6.72 -20.90
CA ALA A 330 4.78 7.61 -20.45
C ALA A 330 6.02 6.87 -19.91
N ILE A 331 5.83 5.82 -19.09
CA ILE A 331 6.92 4.94 -18.63
C ILE A 331 7.67 4.35 -19.83
N ASP A 332 6.94 3.73 -20.76
CA ASP A 332 7.53 3.03 -21.90
C ASP A 332 8.35 3.98 -22.79
N ARG A 333 7.82 5.19 -23.05
CA ARG A 333 8.51 6.20 -23.87
C ARG A 333 9.78 6.71 -23.21
N VAL A 334 9.73 7.00 -21.91
CA VAL A 334 10.92 7.41 -21.16
C VAL A 334 11.94 6.29 -21.11
N MET A 335 11.53 5.05 -20.80
CA MET A 335 12.43 3.89 -20.80
C MET A 335 13.12 3.70 -22.15
N TRP A 336 12.35 3.75 -23.23
CA TRP A 336 12.89 3.58 -24.58
C TRP A 336 13.88 4.69 -24.91
N PHE A 337 13.53 5.95 -24.65
CA PHE A 337 14.41 7.09 -24.88
C PHE A 337 15.74 6.99 -24.12
N ILE A 338 15.70 6.67 -22.82
CA ILE A 338 16.91 6.57 -21.99
C ILE A 338 17.80 5.40 -22.43
N ASN A 339 17.20 4.25 -22.72
CA ASN A 339 17.94 3.08 -23.19
C ASN A 339 18.62 3.35 -24.54
N ASP A 340 17.90 3.95 -25.47
CA ASP A 340 18.45 4.25 -26.79
C ASP A 340 19.54 5.33 -26.72
N LEU A 341 19.33 6.37 -25.90
CA LEU A 341 20.36 7.38 -25.62
C LEU A 341 21.64 6.76 -25.02
N ALA A 342 21.51 5.76 -24.14
CA ALA A 342 22.64 5.03 -23.58
C ALA A 342 23.41 4.22 -24.64
N LEU A 343 22.72 3.70 -25.66
CA LEU A 343 23.30 2.96 -26.78
C LEU A 343 24.04 3.88 -27.75
N LEU A 344 23.39 4.96 -28.21
CA LEU A 344 23.93 5.93 -29.17
C LEU A 344 25.17 6.67 -28.67
N SER A 345 25.36 6.68 -27.34
CA SER A 345 26.43 7.45 -26.75
C SER A 345 27.82 6.82 -26.92
N ARG A 346 28.47 7.18 -28.04
CA ARG A 346 29.87 7.67 -28.06
C ARG A 346 30.00 9.09 -27.49
N LEU A 347 28.94 9.60 -26.85
CA LEU A 347 29.01 10.81 -26.04
C LEU A 347 30.13 10.60 -25.04
N THR A 348 31.12 11.49 -25.07
CA THR A 348 32.06 11.64 -23.95
C THR A 348 31.22 11.61 -22.70
N VAL A 349 31.50 10.66 -21.82
CA VAL A 349 30.92 10.61 -20.48
C VAL A 349 30.99 12.03 -19.95
N ILE A 350 29.85 12.73 -19.95
CA ILE A 350 29.75 13.92 -19.13
C ILE A 350 29.80 13.30 -17.75
N ASP A 351 30.89 13.54 -17.04
CA ASP A 351 31.11 12.97 -15.72
C ASP A 351 30.08 13.57 -14.76
N PHE A 352 28.92 12.92 -14.70
CA PHE A 352 27.82 13.26 -13.81
C PHE A 352 28.15 12.96 -12.34
N THR A 353 29.29 12.32 -12.06
CA THR A 353 29.79 12.14 -10.70
C THR A 353 30.51 13.38 -10.19
N ASN A 354 30.72 14.41 -11.03
CA ASN A 354 31.30 15.69 -10.63
C ASN A 354 30.19 16.70 -10.24
N PRO A 355 29.78 16.79 -8.96
CA PRO A 355 28.79 17.77 -8.49
C PRO A 355 29.24 19.23 -8.68
N ASP A 356 30.53 19.49 -8.94
CA ASP A 356 31.03 20.85 -9.17
C ASP A 356 30.73 21.38 -10.58
N LEU A 357 30.43 20.50 -11.57
CA LEU A 357 29.90 20.95 -12.87
C LEU A 357 28.54 21.64 -12.69
N PHE A 358 27.72 21.17 -11.76
CA PHE A 358 26.49 21.85 -11.37
C PHE A 358 26.79 23.16 -10.62
N LYS A 359 27.73 23.17 -9.66
CA LYS A 359 28.01 24.38 -8.86
C LYS A 359 28.72 25.50 -9.62
N LYS A 360 29.58 25.20 -10.60
CA LYS A 360 30.39 26.21 -11.34
C LYS A 360 29.61 27.04 -12.35
N ARG A 361 28.50 26.54 -12.90
CA ARG A 361 27.61 27.31 -13.82
C ARG A 361 26.43 27.97 -13.14
N ILE A 362 26.34 27.79 -11.82
CA ILE A 362 25.33 28.32 -10.94
C ILE A 362 25.71 29.73 -10.42
N ARG A 363 27.00 30.09 -10.46
CA ARG A 363 27.48 31.47 -10.32
C ARG A 363 27.65 32.09 -11.70
#